data_AF-A0A9N8E023-F1
#
_entry.id   AF-A0A9N8E023-F1
#
_cell.length_a   1.000
_cell.length_b   1.000
_cell.length_c   1.000
_cell.angle_alpha   90.00
_cell.angle_beta   90.00
_cell.angle_gamma   90.00
#
_symmetry.space_group_name_H-M   'P 1'
#
loop_
_entity.id
_entity.type
_entity.pdbx_description
1 polymer ?
#
loop_
_entity_poly.entity_id
_entity_poly.type
_entity_poly.pdbx_seq_one_letter_code
_entity_poly.pdbx_strand_id
1 'polypeptide(L)'
;MSSAQPSQSIRSAYRTLARLIQQQPNRQAQQQSELRQAFRRPLSERETVTDRLQKAHDRISFLRITTPKSVRRRQGEDAGVFVVKDGKLVSATTSDANGAGRVVSNWDGKNLDPCMVKRHNVGLRRAGFVNNQHAKGIF
;
A
#
# COMPACT_ATOMS: atom_id res chain seq x y z
N MET A 1 -16.43 33.14 -18.49
CA MET A 1 -15.47 32.11 -18.03
C MET A 1 -15.59 32.01 -16.52
N SER A 2 -15.97 30.82 -16.04
CA SER A 2 -16.50 30.59 -14.69
C SER A 2 -15.44 30.84 -13.61
N SER A 3 -15.66 31.81 -12.72
CA SER A 3 -14.88 32.02 -11.50
C SER A 3 -15.18 30.89 -10.51
N ALA A 4 -14.61 29.71 -10.77
CA ALA A 4 -14.65 28.58 -9.86
C ALA A 4 -13.97 28.98 -8.54
N GLN A 5 -14.81 29.42 -7.60
CA GLN A 5 -14.60 29.75 -6.20
C GLN A 5 -13.14 29.55 -5.70
N PRO A 6 -12.33 30.62 -5.60
CA PRO A 6 -10.94 30.52 -5.11
C PRO A 6 -10.85 29.87 -3.73
N SER A 7 -11.91 30.00 -2.93
CA SER A 7 -12.06 29.35 -1.63
C SER A 7 -12.00 27.81 -1.68
N GLN A 8 -12.51 27.17 -2.74
CA GLN A 8 -12.45 25.71 -2.89
C GLN A 8 -11.02 25.24 -3.17
N SER A 9 -10.30 25.95 -4.05
CA SER A 9 -8.90 25.66 -4.38
C SER A 9 -7.99 25.85 -3.16
N ILE A 10 -8.20 26.92 -2.38
CA ILE A 10 -7.46 27.15 -1.13
C ILE A 10 -7.70 26.01 -0.13
N ARG A 11 -8.96 25.58 0.04
CA ARG A 11 -9.31 24.47 0.95
C ARG A 11 -8.70 23.14 0.49
N SER A 12 -8.67 22.86 -0.81
CA SER A 12 -8.10 21.63 -1.35
C SER A 12 -6.57 21.60 -1.20
N ALA A 13 -5.89 22.72 -1.47
CA ALA A 13 -4.45 22.88 -1.25
C ALA A 13 -4.08 22.70 0.23
N TYR A 14 -4.79 23.37 1.14
CA TYR A 14 -4.59 23.23 2.58
C TYR A 14 -4.76 21.77 3.05
N ARG A 15 -5.85 21.10 2.64
CA ARG A 15 -6.11 19.69 3.00
C ARG A 15 -5.00 18.77 2.50
N THR A 16 -4.49 19.03 1.30
CA THR A 16 -3.40 18.23 0.70
C THR A 16 -2.10 18.41 1.48
N LEU A 17 -1.72 19.65 1.80
CA LEU A 17 -0.55 19.94 2.63
C LEU A 17 -0.66 19.31 4.02
N ALA A 18 -1.81 19.45 4.68
CA ALA A 18 -2.03 18.88 6.00
C ALA A 18 -1.85 17.35 6.00
N ARG A 19 -2.37 16.65 4.98
CA ARG A 19 -2.18 15.20 4.83
C ARG A 19 -0.72 14.83 4.59
N LEU A 20 0.00 15.58 3.77
CA LEU A 20 1.41 15.31 3.49
C LEU A 20 2.29 15.53 4.72
N ILE A 21 2.04 16.58 5.50
CA ILE A 21 2.75 16.84 6.76
C ILE A 21 2.48 15.71 7.78
N GLN A 22 1.24 15.21 7.87
CA GLN A 22 0.91 14.06 8.73
C GLN A 22 1.67 12.78 8.36
N GLN A 23 2.13 12.65 7.12
CA GLN A 23 2.90 11.48 6.67
C GLN A 23 4.39 11.59 6.98
N GLN A 24 4.87 12.75 7.44
CA GLN A 24 6.29 12.93 7.78
C GLN A 24 6.61 12.27 9.12
N PRO A 25 7.73 11.55 9.25
CA PRO A 25 8.06 10.79 10.46
C PRO A 25 8.35 11.69 11.67
N ASN A 26 8.78 12.94 11.45
CA ASN A 26 9.20 13.87 12.51
C ASN A 26 8.59 15.26 12.31
N ARG A 27 8.32 15.98 13.43
CA ARG A 27 7.90 17.41 13.49
C ARG A 27 6.48 17.77 12.99
N GLN A 28 5.55 16.82 12.99
CA GLN A 28 4.18 17.05 12.50
C GLN A 28 3.44 18.19 13.20
N ALA A 29 3.55 18.30 14.54
CA ALA A 29 2.76 19.28 15.31
C ALA A 29 3.17 20.73 15.01
N GLN A 30 4.48 21.02 15.01
CA GLN A 30 5.02 22.35 14.73
C GLN A 30 4.72 22.78 13.28
N GLN A 31 4.95 21.88 12.32
CA GLN A 31 4.68 22.16 10.92
C GLN A 31 3.17 22.35 10.64
N GLN A 32 2.30 21.66 11.38
CA GLN A 32 0.85 21.88 11.28
C GLN A 32 0.44 23.23 11.88
N SER A 33 1.01 23.66 13.01
CA SER A 33 0.72 24.98 13.55
C SER A 33 1.20 26.10 12.61
N GLU A 34 2.39 25.95 12.04
CA GLU A 34 2.93 26.87 11.03
C GLU A 34 2.03 26.94 9.79
N LEU A 35 1.57 25.78 9.28
CA LEU A 35 0.64 25.73 8.15
C LEU A 35 -0.66 26.48 8.47
N ARG A 36 -1.25 26.25 9.65
CA ARG A 36 -2.48 26.93 10.07
C ARG A 36 -2.28 28.44 10.15
N GLN A 37 -1.16 28.88 10.72
CA GLN A 37 -0.83 30.30 10.83
C GLN A 37 -0.63 30.93 9.44
N ALA A 38 0.10 30.26 8.54
CA ALA A 38 0.36 30.75 7.19
C ALA A 38 -0.92 30.98 6.38
N PHE A 39 -1.89 30.07 6.47
CA PHE A 39 -3.18 30.20 5.75
C PHE A 39 -4.17 31.16 6.44
N ARG A 40 -4.04 31.41 7.74
CA ARG A 40 -4.89 32.36 8.50
C ARG A 40 -4.36 33.78 8.47
N ARG A 41 -3.07 33.98 8.21
CA ARG A 41 -2.45 35.30 8.14
C ARG A 41 -3.13 36.12 7.02
N PRO A 42 -3.56 37.37 7.30
CA PRO A 42 -4.13 38.23 6.26
C PRO A 42 -3.12 38.47 5.13
N LEU A 43 -3.62 38.77 3.94
CA LEU A 43 -2.77 39.15 2.81
C LEU A 43 -2.16 40.52 3.09
N SER A 44 -0.87 40.66 2.80
CA SER A 44 -0.24 41.98 2.73
C SER A 44 -0.62 42.66 1.42
N GLU A 45 -0.54 43.98 1.37
CA GLU A 45 -0.93 44.79 0.20
C GLU A 45 -0.18 44.41 -1.09
N ARG A 46 0.98 43.76 -0.98
CA ARG A 46 1.83 43.35 -2.10
C ARG A 46 1.64 41.89 -2.53
N GLU A 47 0.94 41.07 -1.75
CA GLU A 47 0.75 39.65 -2.08
C GLU A 47 -0.64 39.42 -2.68
N THR A 48 -0.70 38.74 -3.82
CA THR A 48 -1.97 38.27 -4.37
C THR A 48 -2.33 36.89 -3.84
N VAL A 49 -3.62 36.55 -3.87
CA VAL A 49 -4.11 35.21 -3.49
C VAL A 49 -3.47 34.13 -4.37
N THR A 50 -3.29 34.43 -5.66
CA THR A 50 -2.67 33.53 -6.65
C THR A 50 -1.22 33.22 -6.30
N ASP A 51 -0.44 34.21 -5.86
CA ASP A 51 0.96 34.00 -5.48
C ASP A 51 1.09 33.06 -4.28
N ARG A 52 0.25 33.23 -3.25
CA ARG A 52 0.24 32.32 -2.10
C ARG A 52 -0.19 30.92 -2.47
N LEU A 53 -1.13 30.81 -3.40
CA LEU A 53 -1.62 29.53 -3.90
C LEU A 53 -0.52 28.82 -4.69
N GLN A 54 0.24 29.56 -5.51
CA GLN A 54 1.42 29.04 -6.20
C GLN A 54 2.49 28.55 -5.22
N LYS A 55 2.86 29.36 -4.22
CA LYS A 55 3.78 28.94 -3.14
C LYS A 55 3.31 27.66 -2.43
N ALA A 56 2.01 27.52 -2.22
CA ALA A 56 1.43 26.31 -1.63
C ALA A 56 1.57 25.10 -2.56
N HIS A 57 1.36 25.27 -3.87
CA HIS A 57 1.57 24.19 -4.85
C HIS A 57 3.03 23.77 -4.94
N ASP A 58 3.97 24.71 -4.95
CA ASP A 58 5.40 24.39 -4.98
C ASP A 58 5.79 23.56 -3.74
N ARG A 59 5.27 23.93 -2.57
CA ARG A 59 5.46 23.16 -1.33
C ARG A 59 4.81 21.78 -1.39
N ILE A 60 3.63 21.65 -1.99
CA ILE A 60 2.99 20.33 -2.22
C ILE A 60 3.87 19.47 -3.11
N SER A 61 4.39 20.01 -4.21
CA SER A 61 5.26 19.31 -5.16
C SER A 61 6.53 18.82 -4.48
N PHE A 62 7.19 19.70 -3.72
CA PHE A 62 8.37 19.35 -2.93
C PHE A 62 8.07 18.25 -1.91
N LEU A 63 6.98 18.38 -1.15
CA LEU A 63 6.60 17.36 -0.18
C LEU A 63 6.28 16.02 -0.85
N ARG A 64 5.60 16.00 -1.99
CA ARG A 64 5.32 14.75 -2.73
C ARG A 64 6.57 14.02 -3.21
N ILE A 65 7.64 14.76 -3.52
CA ILE A 65 8.92 14.19 -3.95
C ILE A 65 9.69 13.67 -2.74
N THR A 66 9.71 14.45 -1.66
CA THR A 66 10.54 14.17 -0.48
C THR A 66 9.89 13.21 0.52
N THR A 67 8.56 13.19 0.60
CA THR A 67 7.84 12.25 1.46
C THR A 67 7.57 10.97 0.69
N PRO A 68 8.10 9.83 1.15
CA PRO A 68 7.76 8.55 0.54
C PRO A 68 6.25 8.38 0.65
N LYS A 69 5.61 7.92 -0.44
CA LYS A 69 4.18 7.63 -0.43
C LYS A 69 3.90 6.67 0.72
N SER A 70 3.11 7.12 1.69
CA SER A 70 2.61 6.24 2.75
C SER A 70 1.90 5.08 2.06
N VAL A 71 2.50 3.89 2.16
CA VAL A 71 1.82 2.63 1.86
C VAL A 71 0.74 2.54 2.92
N ARG A 72 -0.42 3.17 2.66
CA ARG A 72 -1.59 2.92 3.48
C ARG A 72 -1.74 1.41 3.50
N ARG A 73 -1.50 0.80 4.66
CA ARG A 73 -2.10 -0.48 5.00
C ARG A 73 -3.57 -0.28 4.66
N ARG A 74 -4.07 -0.97 3.64
CA ARG A 74 -5.51 -1.04 3.38
C ARG A 74 -6.10 -1.79 4.57
N GLN A 75 -6.30 -1.07 5.67
CA GLN A 75 -7.15 -1.48 6.76
C GLN A 75 -8.55 -1.08 6.33
N GLY A 76 -9.30 -2.06 5.84
CA GLY A 76 -10.64 -1.90 5.28
C GLY A 76 -10.62 -2.05 3.76
N GLU A 77 -10.99 -3.24 3.30
CA GLU A 77 -11.13 -3.70 1.90
C GLU A 77 -9.82 -4.04 1.15
N ASP A 78 -9.57 -5.35 1.05
CA ASP A 78 -8.67 -6.00 0.08
C ASP A 78 -7.19 -5.60 0.05
N ALA A 79 -6.54 -5.80 1.20
CA ALA A 79 -5.17 -6.32 1.21
C ALA A 79 -5.19 -7.83 1.56
N GLY A 80 -6.06 -8.59 0.90
CA GLY A 80 -5.97 -10.05 0.90
C GLY A 80 -4.83 -10.48 -0.03
N VAL A 81 -3.95 -11.36 0.43
CA VAL A 81 -3.12 -12.14 -0.50
C VAL A 81 -4.08 -13.08 -1.20
N PHE A 82 -4.35 -12.85 -2.49
CA PHE A 82 -5.21 -13.73 -3.27
C PHE A 82 -4.38 -14.91 -3.78
N VAL A 83 -4.86 -16.13 -3.52
CA VAL A 83 -4.24 -17.35 -4.05
C VAL A 83 -5.23 -17.98 -5.01
N VAL A 84 -4.80 -18.23 -6.24
CA VAL A 84 -5.62 -18.93 -7.24
C VAL A 84 -5.48 -20.43 -6.98
N LYS A 85 -6.60 -21.05 -6.60
CA LYS A 85 -6.71 -22.51 -6.41
C LYS A 85 -7.78 -23.01 -7.36
N ASP A 86 -7.44 -24.00 -8.19
CA ASP A 86 -8.35 -24.64 -9.15
C ASP A 86 -9.13 -23.66 -10.05
N GLY A 87 -8.44 -22.62 -10.54
CA GLY A 87 -9.00 -21.63 -11.48
C GLY A 87 -9.97 -20.62 -10.86
N LYS A 88 -10.18 -20.64 -9.54
CA LYS A 88 -11.01 -19.67 -8.82
C LYS A 88 -10.15 -18.82 -7.90
N LEU A 89 -10.47 -17.52 -7.82
CA LEU A 89 -9.80 -16.57 -6.94
C LEU A 89 -10.31 -16.81 -5.51
N VAL A 90 -9.44 -17.24 -4.60
CA VAL A 90 -9.79 -17.44 -3.19
C VAL A 90 -9.07 -16.37 -2.38
N SER A 91 -9.84 -15.57 -1.63
CA SER A 91 -9.27 -14.66 -0.63
C SER A 91 -8.59 -15.51 0.44
N ALA A 92 -7.32 -15.24 0.76
CA ALA A 92 -6.64 -15.88 1.88
C ALA A 92 -7.21 -15.37 3.20
N THR A 93 -8.48 -15.65 3.45
CA THR A 93 -9.09 -15.51 4.76
C THR A 93 -9.02 -16.89 5.41
N THR A 94 -8.09 -17.01 6.36
CA THR A 94 -8.24 -17.87 7.55
C THR A 94 -8.68 -19.31 7.29
N SER A 95 -7.96 -20.04 6.43
CA SER A 95 -8.15 -21.51 6.33
C SER A 95 -6.87 -22.32 6.57
N ASP A 96 -5.69 -21.74 6.33
CA ASP A 96 -4.39 -22.42 6.49
C ASP A 96 -3.52 -21.85 7.63
N ALA A 97 -4.09 -20.99 8.46
CA ALA A 97 -3.45 -20.51 9.68
C ALA A 97 -3.95 -21.35 10.86
N ASN A 98 -3.05 -22.06 11.54
CA ASN A 98 -3.31 -22.34 12.96
C ASN A 98 -3.62 -21.00 13.62
N GLY A 99 -4.62 -20.94 14.50
CA GLY A 99 -5.26 -19.72 15.02
C GLY A 99 -4.37 -18.61 15.63
N ALA A 100 -3.05 -18.75 15.56
CA ALA A 100 -2.03 -17.76 15.87
C ALA A 100 -1.34 -17.13 14.62
N GLY A 101 -1.83 -17.35 13.40
CA GLY A 101 -1.32 -16.66 12.20
C GLY A 101 0.04 -17.15 11.69
N ARG A 102 0.47 -18.37 12.07
CA ARG A 102 1.72 -18.96 11.58
C ARG A 102 1.44 -19.84 10.37
N VAL A 103 2.09 -19.51 9.24
CA VAL A 103 2.10 -20.33 8.03
C VAL A 103 2.85 -21.62 8.33
N VAL A 104 2.19 -22.76 8.17
CA VAL A 104 2.83 -24.08 8.30
C VAL A 104 3.57 -24.36 6.99
N SER A 105 4.91 -24.37 7.05
CA SER A 105 5.74 -24.90 5.97
C SER A 105 5.47 -26.41 5.85
N ASN A 106 5.04 -26.87 4.68
CA ASN A 106 4.83 -28.30 4.48
C ASN A 106 6.19 -29.02 4.35
N TRP A 107 6.49 -29.79 5.40
CA TRP A 107 7.31 -31.01 5.44
C TRP A 107 8.86 -30.87 5.55
N ASP A 108 9.40 -31.29 6.69
CA ASP A 108 10.80 -31.68 7.02
C ASP A 108 11.93 -30.64 7.06
N GLY A 109 11.65 -29.37 7.42
CA GLY A 109 12.69 -28.46 7.90
C GLY A 109 13.77 -28.03 6.89
N LYS A 110 13.57 -28.33 5.60
CA LYS A 110 14.40 -27.80 4.50
C LYS A 110 13.62 -26.72 3.77
N ASN A 111 14.19 -25.51 3.71
CA ASN A 111 13.68 -24.35 2.97
C ASN A 111 13.76 -24.60 1.45
N LEU A 112 12.90 -25.48 0.93
CA LEU A 112 12.69 -25.58 -0.50
C LEU A 112 11.70 -24.51 -0.93
N ASP A 113 12.08 -23.75 -1.95
CA ASP A 113 11.22 -22.76 -2.56
C ASP A 113 9.94 -23.46 -3.08
N PRO A 114 8.74 -22.98 -2.70
CA PRO A 114 7.47 -23.54 -3.15
C PRO A 114 7.36 -23.71 -4.68
N CYS A 115 8.05 -22.88 -5.47
CA CYS A 115 8.04 -23.00 -6.92
C CYS A 115 8.84 -24.22 -7.43
N MET A 116 9.94 -24.57 -6.76
CA MET A 116 10.79 -25.70 -7.12
C MET A 116 10.11 -27.03 -6.78
N VAL A 117 9.41 -27.10 -5.65
CA VAL A 117 8.61 -28.27 -5.25
C VAL A 117 7.48 -28.53 -6.26
N LYS A 118 6.78 -27.48 -6.68
CA LYS A 118 5.75 -27.58 -7.71
C LYS A 118 6.32 -28.08 -9.05
N ARG A 119 7.45 -27.51 -9.49
CA ARG A 119 8.10 -27.91 -10.75
C ARG A 119 8.52 -29.37 -10.73
N HIS A 120 9.07 -29.84 -9.61
CA HIS A 120 9.46 -31.24 -9.42
C HIS A 120 8.26 -32.19 -9.46
N ASN A 121 7.19 -31.89 -8.74
CA ASN A 121 5.97 -32.71 -8.72
C ASN A 121 5.29 -32.78 -10.10
N VAL A 122 5.36 -31.71 -10.89
CA VAL A 122 4.91 -31.71 -12.28
C VAL A 122 5.79 -32.63 -13.15
N GLY A 123 7.11 -32.64 -12.92
CA GLY A 123 8.03 -33.58 -13.56
C GLY A 123 7.67 -35.04 -13.26
N LEU A 124 7.43 -35.37 -12.00
CA LEU A 124 7.02 -36.71 -11.57
C LEU A 124 5.70 -37.14 -12.23
N ARG A 125 4.70 -36.26 -12.26
CA ARG A 125 3.42 -36.52 -12.93
C ARG A 125 3.57 -36.75 -14.44
N ARG A 126 4.41 -35.97 -15.11
CA ARG A 126 4.71 -36.16 -16.55
C ARG A 126 5.43 -37.47 -16.83
N ALA A 127 6.28 -37.90 -15.90
CA ALA A 127 6.95 -39.19 -15.96
C ALA A 127 6.05 -40.36 -15.53
N GLY A 128 4.77 -40.12 -15.24
CA GLY A 128 3.80 -41.17 -14.88
C GLY A 128 3.78 -41.54 -13.39
N PHE A 129 4.61 -40.91 -12.55
CA PHE A 129 4.63 -41.10 -11.10
C PHE A 129 3.57 -40.24 -10.43
N VAL A 130 2.30 -40.56 -10.68
CA VAL A 130 1.16 -39.80 -10.14
C VAL A 130 0.91 -40.17 -8.68
N ASN A 131 1.17 -41.43 -8.30
CA ASN A 131 0.97 -41.97 -6.96
C ASN A 131 2.20 -42.81 -6.53
N ASN A 132 2.59 -42.79 -5.25
CA ASN A 132 3.66 -43.67 -4.73
C ASN A 132 3.27 -45.16 -4.66
N GLN A 133 2.18 -45.59 -5.31
CA GLN A 133 1.74 -46.99 -5.32
C GLN A 133 2.70 -47.89 -6.10
N HIS A 134 3.30 -47.37 -7.18
CA HIS A 134 4.32 -48.07 -7.96
C HIS A 134 5.58 -48.38 -7.12
N ALA A 135 5.96 -47.46 -6.21
CA ALA A 135 7.07 -47.65 -5.29
C ALA A 135 6.71 -48.55 -4.09
N LYS A 136 5.42 -48.80 -3.87
CA LYS A 136 4.89 -49.66 -2.80
C LYS A 136 4.48 -51.07 -3.29
N GLY A 137 4.72 -51.38 -4.57
CA GLY A 137 4.49 -52.71 -5.15
C GLY A 137 3.01 -53.08 -5.32
N ILE A 138 2.12 -52.10 -5.32
CA ILE A 138 0.68 -52.31 -5.52
C ILE A 138 0.36 -51.85 -6.94
N PHE A 139 -0.01 -52.80 -7.80
CA PHE A 139 -0.42 -52.58 -9.20
C PHE A 139 -1.94 -52.54 -9.30
#